data_AF-A0A258K0Z2-F1
#
_entry.id   AF-A0A258K0Z2-F1
#
_cell.length_a   1.000
_cell.length_b   1.000
_cell.length_c   1.000
_cell.angle_alpha   90.00
_cell.angle_beta   90.00
_cell.angle_gamma   90.00
#
_symmetry.space_group_name_H-M   'P 1'
#
loop_
_entity.id
_entity.type
_entity.pdbx_description
1 polymer ?
#
loop_
_entity_poly.entity_id
_entity_poly.type
_entity_poly.pdbx_seq_one_letter_code
_entity_poly.pdbx_strand_id
1 'polypeptide(L)'
;AGDVVRKAGLRYRIDRVEGAEAQLLEAVRVEPGVYQPSDSDGEAITARNFVPPVPVTPVFLDLPLLTGEEVPYAPHVAVAAEPWPGSVAVWSSSQDQGYEVNRLIAGSAVIGVTEAPLLRASPGVWDRGAPLRIRISDGELASADTLAVLNGANAMAIGDGSAANWEVFQFADAQIVAPDTYELSTRLRGQLGTDAVMPEVWPVGSTVVLLDLALSQIDLPLSARGLARYYRIGIAARGLDDPNVTTLVEAFDGVGLRLGPGNHDVLRDRFGSRRRQGFFSPYLFGPYLFYLHRRRDDVGRECVGQIPDRGGALIAIARRSRHGRGDRCRRHVR
;
A
#
# COMPACT_ATOMS: atom_id res chain seq x y z
N ALA A 1 -31.42 47.47 -55.54
CA ALA A 1 -32.16 46.23 -55.26
C ALA A 1 -31.53 45.58 -54.04
N GLY A 2 -32.32 45.11 -53.08
CA GLY A 2 -31.89 44.62 -51.77
C GLY A 2 -32.13 45.60 -50.60
N ASP A 3 -32.39 46.87 -50.89
CA ASP A 3 -32.67 47.89 -49.87
C ASP A 3 -34.06 47.71 -49.25
N VAL A 4 -34.17 48.04 -47.96
CA VAL A 4 -35.44 48.03 -47.23
C VAL A 4 -35.95 49.45 -47.07
N VAL A 5 -37.12 49.73 -47.66
CA VAL A 5 -37.81 51.02 -47.55
C VAL A 5 -38.98 50.93 -46.57
N ARG A 6 -39.30 52.06 -45.95
CA ARG A 6 -40.46 52.21 -45.06
C ARG A 6 -41.57 52.99 -45.76
N LYS A 7 -42.77 52.42 -45.78
CA LYS A 7 -43.98 53.08 -46.29
C LYS A 7 -45.16 52.75 -45.39
N ALA A 8 -45.88 53.77 -44.93
CA ALA A 8 -47.05 53.64 -44.04
C ALA A 8 -46.78 52.77 -42.79
N GLY A 9 -45.61 52.92 -42.16
CA GLY A 9 -45.22 52.16 -40.96
C GLY A 9 -44.75 50.73 -41.20
N LEU A 10 -44.89 50.20 -42.43
CA LEU A 10 -44.45 48.86 -42.82
C LEU A 10 -43.13 48.91 -43.58
N ARG A 11 -42.36 47.82 -43.50
CA ARG A 11 -41.08 47.65 -44.19
C ARG A 11 -41.24 46.76 -45.41
N TYR A 12 -40.58 47.16 -46.49
CA TYR A 12 -40.58 46.42 -47.76
C TYR A 12 -39.15 46.32 -48.28
N ARG A 13 -38.71 45.11 -48.64
CA ARG A 13 -37.44 44.90 -49.33
C ARG A 13 -37.70 45.04 -50.83
N ILE A 14 -36.91 45.88 -51.49
CA ILE A 14 -37.00 46.09 -52.94
C ILE A 14 -36.29 44.94 -53.64
N ASP A 15 -37.03 44.14 -54.41
CA ASP A 15 -36.49 43.01 -55.16
C ASP A 15 -36.06 43.46 -56.56
N ARG A 16 -36.82 44.36 -57.21
CA ARG A 16 -36.51 44.86 -58.55
C ARG A 16 -36.80 46.35 -58.69
N VAL A 17 -35.95 47.03 -59.45
CA VAL A 17 -36.08 48.45 -59.82
C VAL A 17 -36.01 48.55 -61.33
N GLU A 18 -37.02 49.16 -61.94
CA GLU A 18 -37.02 49.51 -63.36
C GLU A 18 -37.03 51.03 -63.54
N GLY A 19 -36.18 51.53 -64.43
CA GLY A 19 -36.02 52.96 -64.67
C GLY A 19 -36.29 53.32 -66.13
N ALA A 20 -37.28 54.19 -66.34
CA ALA A 20 -37.41 55.02 -67.53
C ALA A 20 -37.68 56.47 -67.05
N GLU A 21 -38.75 57.14 -67.49
CA GLU A 21 -39.09 58.49 -67.02
C GLU A 21 -39.63 58.52 -65.57
N ALA A 22 -40.04 57.37 -65.02
CA ALA A 22 -40.36 57.17 -63.60
C ALA A 22 -39.72 55.87 -63.08
N GLN A 23 -39.46 55.81 -61.76
CA GLN A 23 -38.95 54.60 -61.11
C GLN A 23 -40.10 53.71 -60.65
N LEU A 24 -40.22 52.52 -61.24
CA LEU A 24 -41.13 51.48 -60.78
C LEU A 24 -40.37 50.53 -59.84
N LEU A 25 -40.95 50.27 -58.66
CA LEU A 25 -40.34 49.43 -57.63
C LEU A 25 -41.24 48.24 -57.33
N GLU A 26 -40.72 47.04 -57.51
CA GLU A 26 -41.32 45.81 -56.99
C GLU A 26 -40.69 45.49 -55.64
N ALA A 27 -41.53 45.46 -54.60
CA ALA A 27 -41.05 45.27 -53.23
C ALA A 27 -41.95 44.29 -52.47
N VAL A 28 -41.34 43.43 -51.68
CA VAL A 28 -42.01 42.44 -50.83
C VAL A 28 -42.01 42.93 -49.39
N ARG A 29 -43.15 42.81 -48.70
CA ARG A 29 -43.25 43.17 -47.28
C ARG A 29 -42.33 42.27 -46.46
N VAL A 30 -41.50 42.88 -45.62
CA VAL A 30 -40.64 42.17 -44.66
C VAL A 30 -40.92 42.65 -43.26
N GLU A 31 -41.17 41.71 -42.35
CA GLU A 31 -41.21 42.01 -40.92
C GLU A 31 -39.80 41.87 -40.35
N PRO A 32 -39.42 42.63 -39.31
CA PRO A 32 -38.30 42.26 -38.45
C PRO A 32 -38.64 40.93 -37.79
N GLY A 33 -38.37 39.82 -38.48
CA GLY A 33 -38.23 38.54 -37.80
C GLY A 33 -37.06 38.70 -36.85
N VAL A 34 -37.34 38.78 -35.56
CA VAL A 34 -36.32 38.72 -34.52
C VAL A 34 -35.63 37.37 -34.71
N TYR A 35 -34.41 37.38 -35.25
CA TYR A 35 -33.50 36.26 -35.12
C TYR A 35 -33.12 36.18 -33.64
N GLN A 36 -34.03 35.67 -32.81
CA GLN A 36 -33.71 35.29 -31.46
C GLN A 36 -33.45 33.79 -31.52
N PRO A 37 -32.20 33.34 -31.26
CA PRO A 37 -31.96 31.95 -30.96
C PRO A 37 -32.93 31.55 -29.84
N SER A 38 -33.62 30.43 -30.00
CA SER A 38 -34.42 29.87 -28.92
C SER A 38 -33.50 29.55 -27.74
N ASP A 39 -33.74 30.15 -26.58
CA ASP A 39 -33.20 29.68 -25.29
C ASP A 39 -33.88 28.35 -24.94
N SER A 40 -33.62 27.31 -25.73
CA SER A 40 -33.73 25.96 -25.22
C SER A 40 -32.45 25.70 -24.46
N ASP A 41 -32.48 25.89 -23.14
CA ASP A 41 -31.55 25.24 -22.24
C ASP A 41 -31.78 23.74 -22.37
N GLY A 42 -31.21 23.15 -23.43
CA GLY A 42 -31.15 21.72 -23.58
C GLY A 42 -30.38 21.22 -22.38
N GLU A 43 -31.09 20.67 -21.39
CA GLU A 43 -30.49 20.00 -20.25
C GLU A 43 -29.51 18.99 -20.83
N ALA A 44 -28.22 19.31 -20.71
CA ALA A 44 -27.17 18.51 -21.29
C ALA A 44 -27.25 17.14 -20.59
N ILE A 45 -27.85 16.16 -21.28
CA ILE A 45 -27.91 14.78 -20.81
C ILE A 45 -26.45 14.36 -20.68
N THR A 46 -25.95 14.41 -19.46
CA THR A 46 -24.59 13.96 -19.15
C THR A 46 -24.68 12.45 -19.25
N ALA A 47 -24.29 11.91 -20.41
CA ALA A 47 -24.21 10.48 -20.61
C ALA A 47 -23.34 9.92 -19.49
N ARG A 48 -23.92 9.08 -18.62
CA ARG A 48 -23.14 8.38 -17.59
C ARG A 48 -22.13 7.52 -18.33
N ASN A 49 -20.84 7.75 -18.12
CA ASN A 49 -19.80 6.88 -18.67
C ASN A 49 -20.09 5.45 -18.22
N PHE A 50 -20.32 4.56 -19.19
CA PHE A 50 -20.52 3.14 -18.94
C PHE A 50 -19.19 2.54 -18.50
N VAL A 51 -19.12 2.06 -17.26
CA VAL A 51 -17.97 1.30 -16.75
C VAL A 51 -18.32 -0.19 -16.82
N PRO A 52 -17.66 -0.98 -17.69
CA PRO A 52 -17.92 -2.40 -17.79
C PRO A 52 -17.61 -3.08 -16.45
N PRO A 53 -18.37 -4.11 -16.04
CA PRO A 53 -18.02 -4.92 -14.88
C PRO A 53 -16.75 -5.70 -15.20
N VAL A 54 -15.66 -5.38 -14.50
CA VAL A 54 -14.38 -6.09 -14.59
C VAL A 54 -14.03 -6.59 -13.19
N PRO A 55 -13.66 -7.87 -13.03
CA PRO A 55 -13.17 -8.38 -11.75
C PRO A 55 -11.89 -7.64 -11.32
N VAL A 56 -11.82 -7.25 -10.06
CA VAL A 56 -10.62 -6.66 -9.47
C VAL A 56 -9.92 -7.72 -8.61
N THR A 57 -8.59 -7.76 -8.66
CA THR A 57 -7.77 -8.67 -7.85
C THR A 57 -6.99 -7.86 -6.81
N PRO A 58 -7.50 -7.73 -5.58
CA PRO A 58 -6.79 -7.06 -4.50
C PRO A 58 -5.79 -7.99 -3.80
N VAL A 59 -4.64 -7.44 -3.44
CA VAL A 59 -3.63 -8.07 -2.59
C VAL A 59 -3.22 -7.07 -1.52
N PHE A 60 -3.37 -7.43 -0.24
CA PHE A 60 -2.82 -6.63 0.85
C PHE A 60 -1.38 -7.06 1.15
N LEU A 61 -0.53 -6.09 1.47
CA LEU A 61 0.87 -6.31 1.80
C LEU A 61 1.26 -5.57 3.07
N ASP A 62 1.41 -6.30 4.18
CA ASP A 62 2.02 -5.80 5.40
C ASP A 62 3.55 -5.85 5.26
N LEU A 63 4.10 -4.77 4.71
CA LEU A 63 5.50 -4.64 4.32
C LEU A 63 6.34 -3.91 5.38
N PRO A 64 7.67 -4.09 5.38
CA PRO A 64 8.57 -3.14 6.01
C PRO A 64 8.47 -1.75 5.35
N LEU A 65 9.06 -0.73 5.99
CA LEU A 65 9.22 0.59 5.38
C LEU A 65 10.10 0.48 4.12
N LEU A 66 9.59 0.92 2.97
CA LEU A 66 10.30 0.84 1.69
C LEU A 66 11.22 2.04 1.51
N THR A 67 10.69 3.24 1.79
CA THR A 67 11.36 4.52 1.68
C THR A 67 11.63 5.17 3.04
N GLY A 68 10.84 4.80 4.06
CA GLY A 68 10.87 5.41 5.39
C GLY A 68 9.89 6.55 5.58
N GLU A 69 9.17 6.95 4.53
CA GLU A 69 8.10 7.96 4.60
C GLU A 69 6.72 7.32 4.89
N GLU A 70 6.62 5.99 4.80
CA GLU A 70 5.38 5.26 5.02
C GLU A 70 4.93 5.29 6.50
N VAL A 71 3.63 5.12 6.73
CA VAL A 71 3.09 4.86 8.06
C VAL A 71 3.47 3.43 8.48
N PRO A 72 4.31 3.22 9.51
CA PRO A 72 4.96 1.92 9.74
C PRO A 72 4.05 0.73 10.08
N TYR A 73 2.80 1.00 10.45
CA TYR A 73 1.83 -0.01 10.85
C TYR A 73 0.67 -0.16 9.87
N ALA A 74 0.61 0.68 8.85
CA ALA A 74 -0.43 0.62 7.84
C ALA A 74 0.06 -0.28 6.68
N PRO A 75 -0.71 -1.30 6.29
CA PRO A 75 -0.34 -2.15 5.17
C PRO A 75 -0.55 -1.40 3.85
N HIS A 76 0.11 -1.89 2.81
CA HIS A 76 -0.16 -1.49 1.44
C HIS A 76 -1.28 -2.35 0.85
N VAL A 77 -1.94 -1.82 -0.16
CA VAL A 77 -2.84 -2.57 -1.04
C VAL A 77 -2.38 -2.37 -2.48
N ALA A 78 -2.30 -3.48 -3.20
CA ALA A 78 -2.12 -3.54 -4.64
C ALA A 78 -3.41 -4.09 -5.25
N VAL A 79 -3.88 -3.50 -6.36
CA VAL A 79 -5.07 -3.99 -7.06
C VAL A 79 -4.77 -4.09 -8.54
N ALA A 80 -5.03 -5.25 -9.12
CA ALA A 80 -4.96 -5.46 -10.57
C ALA A 80 -6.36 -5.60 -11.17
N ALA A 81 -6.56 -5.07 -12.37
CA ALA A 81 -7.74 -5.30 -13.20
C ALA A 81 -7.43 -5.06 -14.68
N GLU A 82 -8.01 -5.85 -15.56
CA GLU A 82 -7.81 -5.74 -17.01
C GLU A 82 -9.15 -5.75 -17.77
N PRO A 83 -9.51 -4.67 -18.48
CA PRO A 83 -8.89 -3.34 -18.45
C PRO A 83 -9.12 -2.62 -17.12
N TRP A 84 -8.28 -1.63 -16.80
CA TRP A 84 -8.44 -0.83 -15.59
C TRP A 84 -9.77 -0.03 -15.61
N PRO A 85 -10.65 -0.16 -14.59
CA PRO A 85 -12.00 0.42 -14.59
C PRO A 85 -12.03 1.92 -14.21
N GLY A 86 -10.90 2.60 -14.24
CA GLY A 86 -10.74 4.02 -13.90
C GLY A 86 -10.38 4.26 -12.43
N SER A 87 -11.20 3.79 -11.49
CA SER A 87 -10.85 3.81 -10.07
C SER A 87 -11.50 2.68 -9.28
N VAL A 88 -10.73 2.12 -8.36
CA VAL A 88 -11.19 1.09 -7.41
C VAL A 88 -11.22 1.70 -6.02
N ALA A 89 -12.31 1.48 -5.30
CA ALA A 89 -12.44 1.87 -3.91
C ALA A 89 -12.13 0.68 -3.01
N VAL A 90 -11.39 0.95 -1.93
CA VAL A 90 -11.25 0.10 -0.76
C VAL A 90 -12.16 0.68 0.30
N TRP A 91 -13.21 -0.04 0.64
CA TRP A 91 -14.06 0.25 1.78
C TRP A 91 -13.61 -0.58 2.98
N SER A 92 -13.70 -0.01 4.18
CA SER A 92 -13.33 -0.71 5.42
C SER A 92 -14.37 -0.54 6.51
N SER A 93 -14.50 -1.53 7.38
CA SER A 93 -15.28 -1.45 8.62
C SER A 93 -14.69 -2.36 9.70
N SER A 94 -15.03 -2.09 10.97
CA SER A 94 -14.73 -2.99 12.09
C SER A 94 -15.71 -4.17 12.19
N GLN A 95 -16.82 -4.13 11.45
CA GLN A 95 -17.86 -5.17 11.40
C GLN A 95 -18.27 -5.38 9.93
N ASP A 96 -19.03 -6.43 9.62
CA ASP A 96 -19.55 -6.64 8.24
C ASP A 96 -20.76 -5.73 7.93
N GLN A 97 -20.67 -4.46 8.31
CA GLN A 97 -21.70 -3.43 8.10
C GLN A 97 -21.08 -2.05 8.32
N GLY A 98 -21.73 -0.99 7.82
CA GLY A 98 -21.27 0.39 8.02
C GLY A 98 -19.92 0.68 7.36
N TYR A 99 -19.73 0.14 6.14
CA TYR A 99 -18.53 0.35 5.36
C TYR A 99 -18.35 1.81 4.94
N GLU A 100 -17.16 2.34 5.18
CA GLU A 100 -16.75 3.68 4.75
C GLU A 100 -15.61 3.57 3.73
N VAL A 101 -15.52 4.54 2.82
CA VAL A 101 -14.40 4.60 1.86
C VAL A 101 -13.12 4.87 2.64
N ASN A 102 -12.19 3.94 2.57
CA ASN A 102 -10.87 4.04 3.19
C ASN A 102 -9.86 4.64 2.20
N ARG A 103 -9.81 4.09 0.99
CA ARG A 103 -8.86 4.50 -0.04
C ARG A 103 -9.48 4.41 -1.43
N LEU A 104 -9.12 5.35 -2.29
CA LEU A 104 -9.30 5.23 -3.73
C LEU A 104 -7.97 4.90 -4.38
N ILE A 105 -7.97 3.85 -5.19
CA ILE A 105 -6.85 3.39 -6.00
C ILE A 105 -7.05 3.89 -7.43
N ALA A 106 -6.03 4.55 -7.95
CA ALA A 106 -6.11 5.26 -9.23
C ALA A 106 -5.52 4.47 -10.42
N GLY A 107 -4.64 3.50 -10.16
CA GLY A 107 -3.97 2.71 -11.19
C GLY A 107 -3.89 1.23 -10.83
N SER A 108 -3.78 0.39 -11.86
CA SER A 108 -3.55 -1.05 -11.74
C SER A 108 -2.12 -1.31 -11.28
N ALA A 109 -1.95 -2.21 -10.33
CA ALA A 109 -0.64 -2.71 -9.90
C ALA A 109 -0.24 -3.95 -10.70
N VAL A 110 1.07 -4.16 -10.87
CA VAL A 110 1.61 -5.38 -11.50
C VAL A 110 1.66 -6.51 -10.46
N ILE A 111 0.73 -7.45 -10.58
CA ILE A 111 0.59 -8.63 -9.72
C ILE A 111 0.83 -9.87 -10.57
N GLY A 112 1.43 -10.91 -10.01
CA GLY A 112 1.67 -12.16 -10.71
C GLY A 112 1.81 -13.35 -9.79
N VAL A 113 2.14 -14.49 -10.40
CA VAL A 113 2.44 -15.75 -9.70
C VAL A 113 3.74 -16.36 -10.22
N THR A 114 4.45 -17.06 -9.36
CA THR A 114 5.65 -17.82 -9.75
C THR A 114 5.25 -19.06 -10.55
N GLU A 115 5.96 -19.33 -11.64
CA GLU A 115 5.85 -20.57 -12.43
C GLU A 115 7.04 -21.52 -12.21
N ALA A 116 8.09 -21.03 -11.53
CA ALA A 116 9.24 -21.80 -11.06
C ALA A 116 9.48 -21.54 -9.56
N PRO A 117 10.02 -22.52 -8.81
CA PRO A 117 10.35 -22.30 -7.41
C PRO A 117 11.52 -21.32 -7.26
N LEU A 118 11.49 -20.49 -6.22
CA LEU A 118 12.60 -19.62 -5.85
C LEU A 118 13.28 -20.16 -4.60
N LEU A 119 14.50 -20.68 -4.76
CA LEU A 119 15.28 -21.18 -3.63
C LEU A 119 15.82 -20.04 -2.76
N ARG A 120 16.09 -20.33 -1.49
CA ARG A 120 16.79 -19.43 -0.58
C ARG A 120 18.14 -19.01 -1.18
N ALA A 121 18.48 -17.74 -1.04
CA ALA A 121 19.82 -17.23 -1.31
C ALA A 121 20.42 -16.56 -0.07
N SER A 122 21.71 -16.25 -0.11
CA SER A 122 22.35 -15.45 0.94
C SER A 122 21.96 -13.98 0.80
N PRO A 123 21.43 -13.34 1.86
CA PRO A 123 21.12 -11.91 1.81
C PRO A 123 22.40 -11.07 1.68
N GLY A 124 22.28 -9.87 1.11
CA GLY A 124 23.40 -8.94 0.92
C GLY A 124 24.38 -9.31 -0.20
N VAL A 125 24.10 -10.34 -1.00
CA VAL A 125 24.89 -10.75 -2.16
C VAL A 125 23.96 -10.93 -3.36
N TRP A 126 24.48 -10.67 -4.57
CA TRP A 126 23.77 -10.96 -5.82
C TRP A 126 23.49 -12.46 -5.96
N ASP A 127 22.21 -12.81 -5.96
CA ASP A 127 21.70 -14.12 -6.32
C ASP A 127 21.71 -14.28 -7.85
N ARG A 128 22.65 -15.13 -8.31
CA ARG A 128 22.80 -15.54 -9.72
C ARG A 128 22.36 -16.98 -9.95
N GLY A 129 21.45 -17.49 -9.10
CA GLY A 129 20.82 -18.79 -9.28
C GLY A 129 19.93 -18.85 -10.53
N ALA A 130 19.21 -19.95 -10.69
CA ALA A 130 18.28 -20.13 -11.81
C ALA A 130 17.29 -18.94 -11.93
N PRO A 131 16.95 -18.48 -13.14
CA PRO A 131 15.97 -17.41 -13.32
C PRO A 131 14.62 -17.78 -12.69
N LEU A 132 13.98 -16.79 -12.08
CA LEU A 132 12.66 -16.94 -11.49
C LEU A 132 11.65 -16.67 -12.58
N ARG A 133 10.97 -17.72 -13.05
CA ARG A 133 9.86 -17.54 -13.98
C ARG A 133 8.62 -17.09 -13.21
N ILE A 134 8.05 -15.99 -13.65
CA ILE A 134 6.78 -15.45 -13.15
C ILE A 134 5.84 -15.17 -14.31
N ARG A 135 4.55 -15.23 -14.06
CA ARG A 135 3.51 -14.74 -14.96
C ARG A 135 2.75 -13.62 -14.28
N ILE A 136 2.71 -12.45 -14.91
CA ILE A 136 2.01 -11.27 -14.40
C ILE A 136 0.61 -11.17 -15.02
N SER A 137 -0.27 -10.42 -14.37
CA SER A 137 -1.64 -10.19 -14.85
C SER A 137 -1.71 -9.15 -15.95
N ASP A 138 -0.96 -8.06 -15.81
CA ASP A 138 -0.91 -6.92 -16.72
C ASP A 138 0.33 -6.08 -16.40
N GLY A 139 0.72 -5.18 -17.30
CA GLY A 139 1.89 -4.32 -17.22
C GLY A 139 3.15 -4.92 -17.81
N GLU A 140 4.28 -4.22 -17.65
CA GLU A 140 5.57 -4.62 -18.19
C GLU A 140 6.65 -4.55 -17.12
N LEU A 141 7.61 -5.47 -17.18
CA LEU A 141 8.82 -5.45 -16.36
C LEU A 141 10.02 -5.11 -17.23
N ALA A 142 10.88 -4.22 -16.73
CA ALA A 142 12.07 -3.77 -17.44
C ALA A 142 13.34 -4.12 -16.66
N SER A 143 14.39 -4.49 -17.40
CA SER A 143 15.73 -4.62 -16.83
C SER A 143 16.27 -3.26 -16.37
N ALA A 144 17.12 -3.28 -15.35
CA ALA A 144 17.80 -2.11 -14.84
C ALA A 144 19.27 -2.44 -14.58
N ASP A 145 20.15 -1.46 -14.77
CA ASP A 145 21.57 -1.61 -14.43
C ASP A 145 21.74 -1.93 -12.94
N THR A 146 22.76 -2.72 -12.62
CA THR A 146 23.02 -3.15 -11.23
C THR A 146 23.16 -2.00 -10.23
N LEU A 147 23.66 -0.84 -10.67
CA LEU A 147 23.73 0.36 -9.84
C LEU A 147 22.35 0.96 -9.55
N ALA A 148 21.44 0.97 -10.53
CA ALA A 148 20.07 1.45 -10.34
C ALA A 148 19.32 0.52 -9.37
N VAL A 149 19.51 -0.80 -9.50
CA VAL A 149 18.96 -1.78 -8.55
C VAL A 149 19.49 -1.53 -7.14
N LEU A 150 20.80 -1.31 -6.96
CA LEU A 150 21.36 -0.96 -5.65
C LEU A 150 20.81 0.35 -5.07
N ASN A 151 20.29 1.25 -5.92
CA ASN A 151 19.60 2.48 -5.53
C ASN A 151 18.08 2.30 -5.34
N GLY A 152 17.56 1.07 -5.38
CA GLY A 152 16.15 0.77 -5.10
C GLY A 152 15.28 0.44 -6.32
N ALA A 153 15.84 0.40 -7.54
CA ALA A 153 15.05 0.01 -8.72
C ALA A 153 14.60 -1.46 -8.66
N ASN A 154 13.52 -1.77 -9.39
CA ASN A 154 13.02 -3.13 -9.60
C ASN A 154 12.75 -3.91 -8.31
N ALA A 155 12.19 -3.24 -7.30
CA ALA A 155 11.74 -3.89 -6.07
C ALA A 155 10.43 -4.63 -6.29
N MET A 156 10.35 -5.86 -5.77
CA MET A 156 9.20 -6.75 -5.88
C MET A 156 9.02 -7.49 -4.55
N ALA A 157 7.78 -7.71 -4.14
CA ALA A 157 7.45 -8.59 -3.03
C ALA A 157 7.06 -9.98 -3.53
N ILE A 158 7.47 -11.03 -2.81
CA ILE A 158 7.01 -12.41 -3.00
C ILE A 158 6.44 -12.94 -1.68
N GLY A 159 5.31 -13.64 -1.76
CA GLY A 159 4.61 -14.15 -0.57
C GLY A 159 3.81 -15.42 -0.83
N ASP A 160 3.21 -15.94 0.22
CA ASP A 160 2.35 -17.14 0.21
C ASP A 160 0.88 -16.84 -0.11
N GLY A 161 0.55 -15.58 -0.40
CA GLY A 161 -0.81 -15.11 -0.68
C GLY A 161 -1.55 -14.60 0.56
N SER A 162 -0.98 -14.73 1.76
CA SER A 162 -1.50 -14.03 2.94
C SER A 162 -1.13 -12.53 2.91
N ALA A 163 -1.83 -11.72 3.70
CA ALA A 163 -1.49 -10.32 3.89
C ALA A 163 -0.11 -10.10 4.56
N ALA A 164 0.41 -11.14 5.22
CA ALA A 164 1.69 -11.14 5.89
C ALA A 164 2.74 -11.93 5.10
N ASN A 165 3.90 -12.17 5.70
CA ASN A 165 4.94 -13.07 5.16
C ASN A 165 5.46 -12.69 3.76
N TRP A 166 5.74 -11.41 3.56
CA TRP A 166 6.33 -10.89 2.33
C TRP A 166 7.86 -10.84 2.43
N GLU A 167 8.54 -11.45 1.46
CA GLU A 167 9.95 -11.16 1.19
C GLU A 167 10.04 -10.06 0.13
N VAL A 168 10.79 -9.00 0.40
CA VAL A 168 11.17 -8.01 -0.61
C VAL A 168 12.45 -8.47 -1.29
N PHE A 169 12.43 -8.52 -2.61
CA PHE A 169 13.61 -8.77 -3.43
C PHE A 169 13.69 -7.74 -4.56
N GLN A 170 14.85 -7.65 -5.19
CA GLN A 170 15.04 -6.85 -6.39
C GLN A 170 15.66 -7.69 -7.50
N PHE A 171 15.54 -7.24 -8.76
CA PHE A 171 16.11 -7.93 -9.92
C PHE A 171 16.74 -6.93 -10.90
N ALA A 172 17.85 -7.32 -11.54
CA ALA A 172 18.47 -6.51 -12.59
C ALA A 172 17.96 -6.89 -13.98
N ASP A 173 17.77 -8.18 -14.24
CA ASP A 173 17.37 -8.68 -15.55
C ASP A 173 15.90 -9.11 -15.53
N ALA A 174 15.11 -8.61 -16.48
CA ALA A 174 13.77 -9.09 -16.79
C ALA A 174 13.69 -9.46 -18.26
N GLN A 175 13.58 -10.75 -18.55
CA GLN A 175 13.46 -11.25 -19.91
C GLN A 175 12.06 -11.81 -20.15
N ILE A 176 11.35 -11.29 -21.15
CA ILE A 176 10.08 -11.88 -21.59
C ILE A 176 10.35 -13.20 -22.33
N VAL A 177 9.67 -14.27 -21.91
CA VAL A 177 9.85 -15.63 -22.47
C VAL A 177 8.57 -16.22 -23.06
N ALA A 178 7.41 -15.70 -22.68
CA ALA A 178 6.09 -16.00 -23.25
C ALA A 178 5.16 -14.79 -22.99
N PRO A 179 3.92 -14.77 -23.54
CA PRO A 179 2.95 -13.73 -23.20
C PRO A 179 2.77 -13.60 -21.69
N ASP A 180 2.96 -12.39 -21.17
CA ASP A 180 2.86 -12.02 -19.74
C ASP A 180 3.79 -12.83 -18.81
N THR A 181 4.76 -13.56 -19.36
CA THR A 181 5.69 -14.42 -18.60
C THR A 181 7.12 -13.90 -18.73
N TYR A 182 7.73 -13.65 -17.58
CA TYR A 182 9.09 -13.12 -17.45
C TYR A 182 9.98 -14.08 -16.69
N GLU A 183 11.26 -14.11 -17.06
CA GLU A 183 12.34 -14.68 -16.27
C GLU A 183 13.14 -13.56 -15.61
N LEU A 184 13.13 -13.55 -14.28
CA LEU A 184 13.86 -12.58 -13.47
C LEU A 184 15.17 -13.17 -12.96
N SER A 185 16.30 -12.55 -13.29
CA SER A 185 17.63 -12.98 -12.85
C SER A 185 18.46 -11.84 -12.27
N THR A 186 19.62 -12.20 -11.69
CA THR A 186 20.52 -11.28 -11.00
C THR A 186 19.78 -10.50 -9.92
N ARG A 187 19.47 -11.19 -8.82
CA ARG A 187 18.54 -10.71 -7.80
C ARG A 187 19.26 -10.26 -6.52
N LEU A 188 18.64 -9.38 -5.76
CA LEU A 188 19.00 -9.11 -4.36
C LEU A 188 17.85 -9.61 -3.48
N ARG A 189 18.17 -10.51 -2.54
CA ARG A 189 17.17 -11.23 -1.73
C ARG A 189 17.08 -10.68 -0.32
N GLY A 190 15.93 -10.86 0.33
CA GLY A 190 15.70 -10.45 1.73
C GLY A 190 15.96 -8.96 2.01
N GLN A 191 15.60 -8.06 1.09
CA GLN A 191 15.82 -6.63 1.26
C GLN A 191 14.99 -6.07 2.42
N LEU A 192 15.43 -4.92 2.98
CA LEU A 192 14.71 -4.21 4.05
C LEU A 192 14.42 -5.08 5.31
N GLY A 193 15.28 -6.06 5.58
CA GLY A 193 15.17 -6.95 6.75
C GLY A 193 14.17 -8.09 6.58
N THR A 194 13.72 -8.38 5.35
CA THR A 194 12.84 -9.54 5.08
C THR A 194 13.63 -10.84 4.89
N ASP A 195 14.95 -10.84 5.06
CA ASP A 195 15.77 -12.05 5.10
C ASP A 195 15.35 -13.01 6.22
N ALA A 196 14.81 -12.46 7.32
CA ALA A 196 14.29 -13.23 8.46
C ALA A 196 13.03 -14.05 8.13
N VAL A 197 12.27 -13.67 7.09
CA VAL A 197 11.03 -14.37 6.68
C VAL A 197 11.20 -15.15 5.37
N MET A 198 12.36 -15.05 4.71
CA MET A 198 12.67 -15.85 3.53
C MET A 198 12.65 -17.35 3.88
N PRO A 199 11.82 -18.18 3.21
CA PRO A 199 11.79 -19.63 3.39
C PRO A 199 12.95 -20.31 2.65
N GLU A 200 13.11 -21.63 2.84
CA GLU A 200 14.05 -22.43 2.04
C GLU A 200 13.68 -22.42 0.55
N VAL A 201 12.38 -22.41 0.26
CA VAL A 201 11.82 -22.41 -1.09
C VAL A 201 10.52 -21.61 -1.07
N TRP A 202 10.39 -20.63 -1.95
CA TRP A 202 9.07 -20.19 -2.40
C TRP A 202 8.60 -21.14 -3.50
N PRO A 203 7.48 -21.85 -3.31
CA PRO A 203 6.99 -22.80 -4.30
C PRO A 203 6.48 -22.11 -5.56
N VAL A 204 6.19 -22.91 -6.57
CA VAL A 204 5.37 -22.48 -7.72
C VAL A 204 3.99 -22.06 -7.21
N GLY A 205 3.46 -20.97 -7.75
CA GLY A 205 2.18 -20.37 -7.34
C GLY A 205 2.28 -19.33 -6.22
N SER A 206 3.49 -18.98 -5.76
CA SER A 206 3.68 -17.84 -4.86
C SER A 206 3.30 -16.53 -5.54
N THR A 207 2.62 -15.65 -4.80
CA THR A 207 2.20 -14.34 -5.31
C THR A 207 3.40 -13.41 -5.38
N VAL A 208 3.51 -12.66 -6.47
CA VAL A 208 4.49 -11.59 -6.64
C VAL A 208 3.81 -10.26 -6.93
N VAL A 209 4.34 -9.17 -6.39
CA VAL A 209 3.80 -7.82 -6.59
C VAL A 209 4.95 -6.85 -6.83
N LEU A 210 4.93 -6.10 -7.94
CA LEU A 210 5.90 -5.04 -8.20
C LEU A 210 5.68 -3.90 -7.20
N LEU A 211 6.74 -3.43 -6.55
CA LEU A 211 6.68 -2.35 -5.58
C LEU A 211 6.97 -1.02 -6.26
N ASP A 212 5.92 -0.41 -6.79
CA ASP A 212 5.96 0.88 -7.47
C ASP A 212 4.90 1.86 -6.93
N LEU A 213 4.64 2.93 -7.67
CA LEU A 213 3.69 3.98 -7.30
C LEU A 213 2.21 3.55 -7.39
N ALA A 214 1.90 2.36 -7.93
CA ALA A 214 0.53 1.84 -7.95
C ALA A 214 0.08 1.31 -6.58
N LEU A 215 1.02 1.01 -5.68
CA LEU A 215 0.70 0.62 -4.31
C LEU A 215 0.21 1.84 -3.52
N SER A 216 -0.75 1.61 -2.64
CA SER A 216 -1.24 2.65 -1.72
C SER A 216 -1.32 2.11 -0.31
N GLN A 217 -0.94 2.89 0.70
CA GLN A 217 -1.27 2.57 2.08
C GLN A 217 -2.76 2.84 2.34
N ILE A 218 -3.39 1.92 3.07
CA ILE A 218 -4.74 2.15 3.61
C ILE A 218 -4.66 2.93 4.92
N ASP A 219 -5.72 3.65 5.24
CA ASP A 219 -5.85 4.30 6.54
C ASP A 219 -6.21 3.24 7.59
N LEU A 220 -5.24 2.88 8.43
CA LEU A 220 -5.44 1.98 9.55
C LEU A 220 -5.02 2.71 10.82
N PRO A 221 -5.89 2.92 11.83
CA PRO A 221 -5.47 3.49 13.10
C PRO A 221 -4.59 2.49 13.86
N LEU A 222 -3.57 2.98 14.57
CA LEU A 222 -2.62 2.13 15.31
C LEU A 222 -3.31 1.19 16.32
N SER A 223 -4.42 1.63 16.92
CA SER A 223 -5.22 0.83 17.85
C SER A 223 -5.90 -0.40 17.21
N ALA A 224 -6.03 -0.42 15.88
CA ALA A 224 -6.62 -1.54 15.13
C ALA A 224 -5.58 -2.56 14.65
N ARG A 225 -4.30 -2.37 14.95
CA ARG A 225 -3.23 -3.33 14.63
C ARG A 225 -3.51 -4.68 15.28
N GLY A 226 -3.36 -5.75 14.52
CA GLY A 226 -3.63 -7.13 14.93
C GLY A 226 -5.12 -7.47 15.11
N LEU A 227 -6.04 -6.53 14.84
CA LEU A 227 -7.47 -6.77 14.89
C LEU A 227 -7.99 -7.04 13.47
N ALA A 228 -8.80 -8.09 13.35
CA ALA A 228 -9.49 -8.39 12.10
C ALA A 228 -10.46 -7.26 11.73
N ARG A 229 -10.40 -6.83 10.49
CA ARG A 229 -11.31 -5.84 9.91
C ARG A 229 -11.87 -6.36 8.59
N TYR A 230 -13.02 -5.81 8.22
CA TYR A 230 -13.69 -6.15 6.98
C TYR A 230 -13.32 -5.14 5.91
N TYR A 231 -12.89 -5.64 4.77
CA TYR A 231 -12.55 -4.85 3.60
C TYR A 231 -13.42 -5.29 2.42
N ARG A 232 -13.97 -4.33 1.72
CA ARG A 232 -14.64 -4.55 0.43
C ARG A 232 -13.90 -3.77 -0.62
N ILE A 233 -13.60 -4.41 -1.75
CA ILE A 233 -12.81 -3.81 -2.83
C ILE A 233 -13.55 -3.99 -4.14
N GLY A 234 -13.78 -2.89 -4.86
CA GLY A 234 -14.53 -2.92 -6.12
C GLY A 234 -14.51 -1.58 -6.84
N ILE A 235 -15.10 -1.54 -8.03
CA ILE A 235 -15.11 -0.36 -8.90
C ILE A 235 -15.85 0.79 -8.20
N ALA A 236 -15.16 1.90 -7.96
CA ALA A 236 -15.68 3.01 -7.17
C ALA A 236 -17.00 3.58 -7.75
N ALA A 237 -17.08 3.69 -9.07
CA ALA A 237 -18.25 4.22 -9.78
C ALA A 237 -19.48 3.29 -9.72
N ARG A 238 -19.29 2.00 -9.44
CA ARG A 238 -20.38 1.01 -9.36
C ARG A 238 -20.88 0.81 -7.94
N GLY A 239 -20.07 1.18 -6.94
CA GLY A 239 -20.44 1.20 -5.54
C GLY A 239 -20.24 -0.14 -4.82
N LEU A 240 -20.59 -0.14 -3.53
CA LEU A 240 -20.34 -1.24 -2.59
C LEU A 240 -21.19 -2.50 -2.85
N ASP A 241 -22.35 -2.32 -3.49
CA ASP A 241 -23.32 -3.40 -3.72
C ASP A 241 -23.11 -4.11 -5.08
N ASP A 242 -22.05 -3.75 -5.81
CA ASP A 242 -21.73 -4.42 -7.08
C ASP A 242 -21.36 -5.89 -6.83
N PRO A 243 -21.86 -6.85 -7.64
CA PRO A 243 -21.57 -8.26 -7.47
C PRO A 243 -20.09 -8.64 -7.64
N ASN A 244 -19.27 -7.80 -8.26
CA ASN A 244 -17.84 -8.03 -8.40
C ASN A 244 -17.02 -7.43 -7.24
N VAL A 245 -17.67 -6.93 -6.18
CA VAL A 245 -16.99 -6.49 -4.97
C VAL A 245 -16.40 -7.71 -4.25
N THR A 246 -15.08 -7.69 -4.08
CA THR A 246 -14.35 -8.70 -3.33
C THR A 246 -14.39 -8.33 -1.85
N THR A 247 -14.79 -9.28 -0.99
CA THR A 247 -14.78 -9.09 0.47
C THR A 247 -13.63 -9.87 1.08
N LEU A 248 -12.80 -9.21 1.88
CA LEU A 248 -11.67 -9.78 2.61
C LEU A 248 -11.80 -9.45 4.10
N VAL A 249 -11.33 -10.36 4.95
CA VAL A 249 -11.24 -10.14 6.40
C VAL A 249 -9.79 -10.31 6.81
N GLU A 250 -9.12 -9.20 7.13
CA GLU A 250 -7.68 -9.16 7.32
C GLU A 250 -7.30 -8.50 8.65
N ALA A 251 -6.19 -8.97 9.21
CA ALA A 251 -5.54 -8.38 10.38
C ALA A 251 -4.06 -8.16 10.04
N PHE A 252 -3.52 -6.99 10.43
CA PHE A 252 -2.17 -6.58 10.07
C PHE A 252 -1.32 -6.40 11.33
N ASP A 253 -0.13 -6.98 11.34
CA ASP A 253 0.81 -6.93 12.47
C ASP A 253 1.63 -5.64 12.50
N GLY A 254 1.66 -4.92 11.38
CA GLY A 254 2.45 -3.70 11.20
C GLY A 254 3.94 -4.04 11.13
N VAL A 255 4.34 -4.76 10.08
CA VAL A 255 5.71 -5.24 9.86
C VAL A 255 6.72 -4.10 9.86
N GLY A 256 6.36 -2.92 9.36
CA GLY A 256 7.20 -1.71 9.42
C GLY A 256 7.54 -1.23 10.83
N LEU A 257 6.84 -1.68 11.89
CA LEU A 257 7.21 -1.42 13.29
C LEU A 257 8.28 -2.37 13.83
N ARG A 258 8.66 -3.43 13.10
CA ARG A 258 9.74 -4.32 13.54
C ARG A 258 11.04 -3.54 13.54
N LEU A 259 11.71 -3.52 14.70
CA LEU A 259 13.07 -3.03 14.80
C LEU A 259 13.95 -3.92 13.91
N GLY A 260 14.70 -3.31 12.99
CA GLY A 260 15.59 -4.03 12.07
C GLY A 260 16.58 -4.96 12.78
N PRO A 261 17.26 -5.85 12.03
CA PRO A 261 18.14 -6.86 12.61
C PRO A 261 19.22 -6.21 13.47
N GLY A 262 19.14 -6.40 14.78
CA GLY A 262 20.07 -5.83 15.76
C GLY A 262 19.56 -5.69 17.19
N ASN A 263 18.25 -5.75 17.46
CA ASN A 263 17.71 -5.39 18.78
C ASN A 263 16.83 -6.40 19.52
N HIS A 264 16.72 -7.67 19.10
CA HIS A 264 15.81 -8.60 19.80
C HIS A 264 16.29 -10.03 20.07
N ASP A 265 17.58 -10.34 19.90
CA ASP A 265 18.09 -11.68 20.19
C ASP A 265 19.08 -11.72 21.38
N VAL A 266 18.62 -11.22 22.51
CA VAL A 266 19.08 -11.65 23.83
C VAL A 266 17.85 -11.60 24.73
N LEU A 267 17.26 -12.75 25.06
CA LEU A 267 16.41 -13.04 26.24
C LEU A 267 15.36 -14.15 26.01
N ARG A 268 15.52 -15.05 25.03
CA ARG A 268 14.59 -16.18 24.87
C ARG A 268 15.15 -17.58 25.13
N ASP A 269 16.27 -17.69 25.87
CA ASP A 269 16.85 -19.01 26.18
C ASP A 269 17.35 -19.15 27.64
N ARG A 270 16.51 -18.81 28.62
CA ARG A 270 16.78 -19.10 30.05
C ARG A 270 15.61 -19.63 30.88
N PHE A 271 14.53 -20.10 30.25
CA PHE A 271 13.53 -20.91 30.96
C PHE A 271 13.16 -22.13 30.13
N GLY A 272 13.99 -23.16 30.25
CA GLY A 272 13.71 -24.49 29.75
C GLY A 272 12.44 -25.05 30.39
N SER A 273 11.44 -25.31 29.55
CA SER A 273 10.20 -25.96 29.94
C SER A 273 10.47 -27.44 30.26
N ARG A 274 10.55 -27.80 31.55
CA ARG A 274 10.20 -29.17 31.97
C ARG A 274 8.68 -29.29 31.90
N ARG A 275 8.20 -29.98 30.86
CA ARG A 275 6.83 -30.51 30.82
C ARG A 275 6.65 -31.48 31.99
N ARG A 276 5.69 -31.20 32.88
CA ARG A 276 4.96 -32.24 33.60
C ARG A 276 3.48 -32.02 33.37
N GLN A 277 2.87 -33.05 32.79
CA GLN A 277 1.44 -33.22 32.66
C GLN A 277 0.79 -33.23 34.04
N GLY A 278 -0.34 -32.53 34.17
CA GLY A 278 -1.17 -32.53 35.37
C GLY A 278 -2.50 -31.86 35.05
N PHE A 279 -3.50 -32.68 34.75
CA PHE A 279 -4.92 -32.33 34.79
C PHE A 279 -5.26 -31.59 36.09
N PHE A 280 -5.95 -30.45 36.03
CA PHE A 280 -6.92 -30.04 37.06
C PHE A 280 -7.90 -28.98 36.51
N SER A 281 -9.18 -29.25 36.78
CA SER A 281 -10.40 -28.50 36.41
C SER A 281 -10.50 -27.11 37.08
N PRO A 282 -11.27 -26.13 36.55
CA PRO A 282 -11.27 -24.76 37.04
C PRO A 282 -12.25 -24.57 38.21
N TYR A 283 -11.79 -23.93 39.28
CA TYR A 283 -12.66 -23.27 40.24
C TYR A 283 -12.15 -21.86 40.52
N LEU A 284 -13.11 -20.92 40.56
CA LEU A 284 -12.98 -19.52 40.91
C LEU A 284 -12.10 -19.31 42.16
N PHE A 285 -11.31 -18.23 42.17
CA PHE A 285 -11.24 -17.21 43.23
C PHE A 285 -10.10 -16.22 42.89
N GLY A 286 -10.43 -14.95 42.66
CA GLY A 286 -9.47 -13.86 42.89
C GLY A 286 -9.55 -13.38 44.35
N PRO A 287 -8.95 -12.24 44.71
CA PRO A 287 -7.68 -11.65 44.25
C PRO A 287 -6.73 -11.40 45.45
N TYR A 288 -5.50 -10.94 45.16
CA TYR A 288 -4.46 -10.49 46.10
C TYR A 288 -3.79 -11.55 46.99
N LEU A 289 -2.50 -11.84 46.72
CA LEU A 289 -1.46 -11.69 47.75
C LEU A 289 -0.04 -11.76 47.16
N PHE A 290 0.75 -10.76 47.54
CA PHE A 290 2.19 -10.77 47.79
C PHE A 290 2.97 -12.07 47.49
N TYR A 291 3.94 -11.99 46.57
CA TYR A 291 5.03 -12.96 46.51
C TYR A 291 6.26 -12.44 47.27
N LEU A 292 6.44 -12.99 48.47
CA LEU A 292 7.71 -13.04 49.20
C LEU A 292 8.68 -13.94 48.42
N HIS A 293 9.76 -13.39 47.88
CA HIS A 293 10.89 -14.22 47.42
C HIS A 293 11.89 -14.43 48.56
N ARG A 294 11.82 -15.63 49.15
CA ARG A 294 12.82 -16.22 50.03
C ARG A 294 14.10 -16.49 49.22
N ARG A 295 15.12 -15.66 49.35
CA ARG A 295 16.49 -16.01 48.93
C ARG A 295 17.04 -17.05 49.92
N ARG A 296 17.61 -18.14 49.39
CA ARG A 296 18.55 -18.98 50.12
C ARG A 296 19.94 -18.47 49.76
N ASP A 297 20.69 -18.19 50.81
CA ASP A 297 22.01 -17.60 50.83
C ASP A 297 23.06 -18.50 50.17
N ASP A 298 23.95 -17.88 49.40
CA ASP A 298 25.34 -18.31 49.33
C ASP A 298 26.24 -17.10 49.61
N VAL A 299 26.93 -17.25 50.73
CA VAL A 299 27.97 -16.46 51.40
C VAL A 299 28.69 -15.40 50.56
N GLY A 300 28.63 -14.13 50.99
CA GLY A 300 29.51 -13.08 50.43
C GLY A 300 29.27 -11.65 50.90
N ARG A 301 29.51 -11.37 52.20
CA ARG A 301 29.79 -10.07 52.85
C ARG A 301 29.02 -8.82 52.39
N GLU A 302 28.12 -8.38 53.27
CA GLU A 302 27.49 -7.06 53.28
C GLU A 302 28.49 -5.91 53.42
N CYS A 303 28.26 -4.85 52.65
CA CYS A 303 28.56 -3.47 53.03
C CYS A 303 27.32 -2.65 52.67
N VAL A 304 26.46 -2.42 53.65
CA VAL A 304 25.28 -1.56 53.54
C VAL A 304 25.72 -0.10 53.67
N GLY A 305 25.44 0.71 52.66
CA GLY A 305 25.54 2.16 52.71
C GLY A 305 24.23 2.76 52.18
N GLN A 306 23.40 3.26 53.09
CA GLN A 306 22.11 3.88 52.85
C GLN A 306 22.33 5.30 52.31
N ILE A 307 21.74 5.65 51.15
CA ILE A 307 21.73 7.03 50.63
C ILE A 307 20.28 7.53 50.67
N PRO A 308 19.97 8.67 51.31
CA PRO A 308 18.64 9.24 51.30
C PRO A 308 18.38 10.07 50.04
N ASP A 309 17.11 10.01 49.66
CA ASP A 309 16.41 10.62 48.54
C ASP A 309 16.61 12.15 48.42
N ARG A 310 17.06 12.64 47.26
CA ARG A 310 16.77 13.99 46.72
C ARG A 310 16.94 13.99 45.19
N GLY A 311 15.94 14.53 44.50
CA GLY A 311 15.82 14.55 43.05
C GLY A 311 16.86 15.36 42.29
N GLY A 312 16.86 15.16 40.98
CA GLY A 312 17.67 15.91 40.02
C GLY A 312 18.21 15.00 38.92
N ALA A 313 17.78 15.25 37.68
CA ALA A 313 18.16 14.53 36.48
C ALA A 313 19.67 14.57 36.19
N LEU A 314 20.20 13.48 35.62
CA LEU A 314 21.30 13.52 34.63
C LEU A 314 21.47 12.14 33.96
N ILE A 315 21.24 12.13 32.64
CA ILE A 315 21.56 11.02 31.74
C ILE A 315 23.07 11.07 31.49
N ALA A 316 23.80 10.01 31.87
CA ALA A 316 25.21 9.84 31.52
C ALA A 316 25.35 8.75 30.44
N ILE A 317 25.76 9.16 29.24
CA ILE A 317 26.11 8.29 28.12
C ILE A 317 27.53 7.75 28.36
N ALA A 318 27.70 6.43 28.47
CA ALA A 318 29.01 5.79 28.54
C ALA A 318 29.34 5.03 27.24
N ARG A 319 30.28 5.57 26.45
CA ARG A 319 30.95 4.83 25.37
C ARG A 319 31.87 3.77 25.96
N ARG A 320 31.71 2.50 25.56
CA ARG A 320 32.68 1.44 25.83
C ARG A 320 33.86 1.53 24.86
N SER A 321 35.04 1.84 25.38
CA SER A 321 36.32 1.48 24.75
C SER A 321 36.85 0.21 25.42
N ARG A 322 37.07 -0.84 24.62
CA ARG A 322 37.77 -2.06 25.06
C ARG A 322 39.27 -1.76 25.02
N HIS A 323 39.98 -1.91 26.14
CA HIS A 323 41.33 -2.49 26.17
C HIS A 323 41.75 -2.84 27.61
N GLY A 324 42.35 -4.02 27.77
CA GLY A 324 43.41 -4.25 28.76
C GLY A 324 43.01 -4.67 30.17
N ARG A 325 43.31 -5.93 30.50
CA ARG A 325 43.33 -6.54 31.84
C ARG A 325 44.11 -5.70 32.87
N GLY A 326 43.65 -5.72 34.13
CA GLY A 326 44.53 -5.51 35.28
C GLY A 326 43.89 -4.74 36.44
N ASP A 327 43.73 -5.42 37.57
CA ASP A 327 43.26 -4.89 38.85
C ASP A 327 43.97 -3.59 39.29
N ARG A 328 43.17 -2.60 39.71
CA ARG A 328 43.30 -1.94 41.03
C ARG A 328 42.26 -0.84 41.21
N CYS A 329 41.36 -1.05 42.19
CA CYS A 329 40.58 0.02 42.80
C CYS A 329 41.51 1.04 43.48
N ARG A 330 41.48 2.30 43.04
CA ARG A 330 41.84 3.46 43.87
C ARG A 330 40.79 4.56 43.71
N ARG A 331 40.15 4.91 44.83
CA ARG A 331 39.29 6.09 44.97
C ARG A 331 40.17 7.34 44.99
N HIS A 332 39.85 8.34 44.18
CA HIS A 332 40.04 9.73 44.57
C HIS A 332 38.84 10.57 44.11
N VAL A 333 38.26 11.24 45.09
CA VAL A 333 37.20 12.23 44.98
C VAL A 333 37.85 13.55 44.61
N ARG A 334 37.41 14.17 43.51
CA ARG A 334 37.05 15.58 43.40
C ARG A 334 36.17 15.77 42.18
#